data_AF-A0AAJ5WT28-F1
#
_entry.id   AF-A0AAJ5WT28-F1
#
_cell.length_a   1.000
_cell.length_b   1.000
_cell.length_c   1.000
_cell.angle_alpha   90.00
_cell.angle_beta   90.00
_cell.angle_gamma   90.00
#
_symmetry.space_group_name_H-M   'P 1'
#
loop_
_entity.id
_entity.type
_entity.pdbx_description
1 polymer ?
#
loop_
_entity_poly.entity_id
_entity_poly.type
_entity_poly.pdbx_seq_one_letter_code
_entity_poly.pdbx_strand_id
1 'polypeptide(L)'
;MNWYLAKVVYQIVCGDGDHTPQFDEQLRLIAADDEQTAFAKAKLIGEQEQESFVSQRSKLVQWQFINVSELYKISALIDGAELYSKIRETDNPCVYIEQVNKKAAHIQSNTTHKFLQLF
;
A
#
# COMPACT_ATOMS: atom_id res chain seq x y z
N MET A 1 20.88 8.67 8.94
CA MET A 1 19.52 8.10 9.15
C MET A 1 18.44 9.04 8.62
N ASN A 2 17.92 8.74 7.43
CA ASN A 2 16.81 9.43 6.78
C ASN A 2 15.61 8.48 6.68
N TRP A 3 14.39 9.04 6.59
CA TRP A 3 13.18 8.28 6.28
C TRP A 3 12.78 8.50 4.83
N TYR A 4 12.36 7.44 4.17
CA TYR A 4 11.85 7.45 2.81
C TYR A 4 10.48 6.79 2.77
N LEU A 5 9.57 7.31 1.95
CA LEU A 5 8.34 6.65 1.56
C LEU A 5 8.57 5.92 0.24
N ALA A 6 8.40 4.60 0.23
CA ALA A 6 8.51 3.77 -0.97
C ALA A 6 7.15 3.20 -1.35
N LYS A 7 6.80 3.20 -2.66
CA LYS A 7 5.64 2.46 -3.17
C LYS A 7 6.09 1.12 -3.75
N VAL A 8 5.81 0.05 -3.02
CA VAL A 8 6.07 -1.34 -3.42
C VAL A 8 4.83 -1.87 -4.14
N VAL A 9 5.01 -2.44 -5.34
CA VAL A 9 3.89 -2.88 -6.18
C VAL A 9 3.97 -4.38 -6.43
N TYR A 10 2.84 -5.05 -6.25
CA TYR A 10 2.66 -6.47 -6.56
C TYR A 10 1.56 -6.64 -7.60
N GLN A 11 1.70 -7.67 -8.44
CA GLN A 11 0.57 -8.23 -9.18
C GLN A 11 -0.02 -9.37 -8.36
N ILE A 12 -1.34 -9.37 -8.20
CA ILE A 12 -2.07 -10.48 -7.60
C ILE A 12 -2.52 -11.40 -8.73
N VAL A 13 -2.04 -12.65 -8.71
CA VAL A 13 -2.40 -13.70 -9.68
C VAL A 13 -3.22 -14.78 -8.98
N CYS A 14 -4.41 -15.08 -9.51
CA CYS A 14 -5.34 -16.09 -8.99
C CYS A 14 -5.53 -17.24 -10.00
N GLY A 15 -5.28 -18.48 -9.58
CA GLY A 15 -5.44 -19.66 -10.43
C GLY A 15 -4.57 -19.59 -11.69
N ASP A 16 -5.15 -19.86 -12.86
CA ASP A 16 -4.45 -19.85 -14.14
C ASP A 16 -4.19 -18.44 -14.71
N GLY A 17 -4.50 -17.39 -13.95
CA GLY A 17 -4.33 -15.99 -14.37
C GLY A 17 -5.45 -15.45 -15.27
N ASP A 18 -6.49 -16.24 -15.54
CA ASP A 18 -7.68 -15.81 -16.30
C ASP A 18 -8.66 -15.02 -15.41
N HIS A 19 -8.22 -13.84 -14.98
CA HIS A 19 -9.03 -12.87 -14.25
C HIS A 19 -8.56 -11.45 -14.58
N THR A 20 -9.41 -10.46 -14.28
CA THR A 20 -9.01 -9.05 -14.37
C THR A 20 -7.73 -8.83 -13.56
N PRO A 21 -6.65 -8.29 -14.15
CA PRO A 21 -5.41 -8.03 -13.44
C PRO A 21 -5.65 -7.18 -12.20
N GLN A 22 -5.10 -7.64 -11.08
CA GLN A 22 -5.19 -6.95 -9.80
C GLN A 22 -3.78 -6.57 -9.36
N PHE A 23 -3.65 -5.34 -8.86
CA PHE A 23 -2.38 -4.81 -8.38
C PHE A 23 -2.54 -4.33 -6.95
N ASP A 24 -1.58 -4.69 -6.10
CA ASP A 24 -1.47 -4.20 -4.73
C ASP A 24 -0.37 -3.15 -4.68
N GLU A 25 -0.74 -1.92 -4.34
CA GLU A 25 0.17 -0.78 -4.20
C GLU A 25 0.34 -0.46 -2.72
N GLN A 26 1.51 -0.77 -2.17
CA GLN A 26 1.79 -0.60 -0.75
C GLN A 26 2.76 0.56 -0.52
N LEU A 27 2.38 1.49 0.36
CA LEU A 27 3.27 2.55 0.83
C LEU A 27 4.02 2.06 2.08
N ARG A 28 5.35 2.13 2.05
CA ARG A 28 6.23 1.64 3.11
C ARG A 28 7.19 2.74 3.56
N LEU A 29 7.36 2.89 4.88
CA LEU A 29 8.42 3.71 5.45
C LEU A 29 9.74 2.91 5.48
N ILE A 30 10.80 3.52 4.97
CA ILE A 30 12.12 2.92 4.85
C ILE A 30 13.14 3.82 5.52
N ALA A 31 13.82 3.31 6.56
CA ALA A 31 14.97 3.98 7.14
C ALA A 31 16.24 3.61 6.38
N ALA A 32 16.98 4.60 5.88
CA ALA A 32 18.26 4.40 5.20
C ALA A 32 19.12 5.66 5.26
N ASP A 33 20.42 5.53 4.99
CA ASP A 33 21.31 6.69 4.99
C ASP A 33 21.19 7.51 3.70
N ASP A 34 20.98 6.84 2.57
CA ASP A 34 20.81 7.45 1.25
C ASP A 34 19.68 6.77 0.45
N GLU A 35 19.36 7.37 -0.70
CA GLU A 35 18.27 6.93 -1.56
C GLU A 35 18.54 5.56 -2.21
N GLN A 36 19.80 5.29 -2.59
CA GLN A 36 20.21 4.02 -3.17
C GLN A 36 19.98 2.86 -2.18
N THR A 37 20.38 3.07 -0.94
CA THR A 37 20.19 2.13 0.17
C THR A 37 18.71 1.97 0.50
N ALA A 38 17.92 3.06 0.46
CA ALA A 38 16.48 3.01 0.66
C ALA A 38 15.78 2.18 -0.43
N PHE A 39 16.12 2.42 -1.69
CA PHE A 39 15.58 1.70 -2.83
C PHE A 39 15.92 0.20 -2.76
N ALA A 40 17.19 -0.13 -2.51
CA ALA A 40 17.62 -1.52 -2.37
C ALA A 40 16.90 -2.23 -1.21
N LYS A 41 16.71 -1.54 -0.08
CA LYS A 41 15.98 -2.09 1.08
C LYS A 41 14.49 -2.26 0.77
N ALA A 42 13.86 -1.32 0.07
CA ALA A 42 12.46 -1.42 -0.36
C ALA A 42 12.25 -2.58 -1.35
N LYS A 43 13.18 -2.79 -2.28
CA LYS A 43 13.17 -3.96 -3.17
C LYS A 43 13.28 -5.26 -2.41
N LEU A 44 14.24 -5.35 -1.49
CA LEU A 44 14.42 -6.56 -0.67
C LEU A 44 13.16 -6.89 0.13
N ILE A 45 12.49 -5.89 0.70
CA ILE A 45 11.19 -6.07 1.36
C ILE A 45 10.15 -6.61 0.37
N GLY A 46 10.05 -6.00 -0.82
CA GLY A 46 9.15 -6.44 -1.88
C GLY A 46 9.36 -7.91 -2.27
N GLU A 47 10.61 -8.32 -2.45
CA GLU A 47 10.99 -9.70 -2.78
C GLU A 47 10.69 -10.67 -1.63
N GLN A 48 10.94 -10.26 -0.38
CA GLN A 48 10.74 -11.10 0.82
C GLN A 48 9.26 -11.31 1.16
N GLU A 49 8.42 -10.32 0.90
CA GLU A 49 6.99 -10.37 1.18
C GLU A 49 6.18 -10.96 0.01
N GLN A 50 6.83 -11.44 -1.05
CA GLN A 50 6.15 -12.27 -2.04
C GLN A 50 5.58 -13.51 -1.36
N GLU A 51 4.28 -13.69 -1.45
CA GLU A 51 3.60 -14.82 -0.85
C GLU A 51 2.71 -15.55 -1.86
N SER A 52 2.48 -16.82 -1.56
CA SER A 52 1.55 -17.67 -2.31
C SER A 52 0.79 -18.53 -1.32
N PHE A 53 -0.54 -18.49 -1.42
CA PHE A 53 -1.40 -19.34 -0.60
C PHE A 53 -2.54 -19.93 -1.41
N VAL A 54 -3.07 -21.05 -0.94
CA VAL A 54 -4.28 -21.64 -1.52
C VAL A 54 -5.48 -21.03 -0.80
N SER A 55 -6.30 -20.29 -1.55
CA SER A 55 -7.54 -19.73 -1.03
C SER A 55 -8.54 -20.83 -0.65
N GLN A 56 -9.57 -20.47 0.13
CA GLN A 56 -10.65 -21.39 0.52
C GLN A 56 -11.41 -22.01 -0.67
N ARG A 57 -11.29 -21.42 -1.86
CA ARG A 57 -11.87 -21.95 -3.12
C ARG A 57 -10.92 -22.86 -3.89
N SER A 58 -9.86 -23.36 -3.24
CA SER A 58 -8.80 -24.19 -3.83
C SER A 58 -8.07 -23.54 -5.00
N LYS A 59 -8.10 -22.21 -5.09
CA LYS A 59 -7.33 -21.45 -6.10
C LYS A 59 -6.06 -20.93 -5.45
N LEU A 60 -4.92 -21.15 -6.11
CA LEU A 60 -3.65 -20.51 -5.76
C LEU A 60 -3.79 -19.00 -5.95
N VAL A 61 -3.40 -18.21 -4.97
CA VAL A 61 -3.31 -16.76 -5.04
C VAL A 61 -1.87 -16.37 -4.73
N GLN A 62 -1.29 -15.52 -5.56
CA GLN A 62 0.12 -15.13 -5.47
C GLN A 62 0.28 -13.63 -5.53
N TRP A 63 1.06 -13.08 -4.61
CA TRP A 63 1.60 -11.73 -4.70
C TRP A 63 2.96 -11.81 -5.38
N GLN A 64 2.98 -11.40 -6.65
CA GLN A 64 4.19 -11.36 -7.45
C GLN A 64 4.75 -9.95 -7.40
N PHE A 65 5.90 -9.77 -6.77
CA PHE A 65 6.56 -8.47 -6.68
C PHE A 65 6.92 -8.00 -8.09
N ILE A 66 6.50 -6.78 -8.42
CA ILE A 66 6.83 -6.14 -9.70
C ILE A 66 8.07 -5.29 -9.52
N ASN A 67 7.96 -4.24 -8.70
CA ASN A 67 9.04 -3.32 -8.41
C ASN A 67 8.66 -2.32 -7.31
N VAL A 68 9.63 -1.47 -6.96
CA VAL A 68 9.38 -0.19 -6.29
C VAL A 68 9.14 0.86 -7.37
N SER A 69 7.96 1.47 -7.37
CA SER A 69 7.54 2.41 -8.42
C SER A 69 7.76 3.89 -8.04
N GLU A 70 7.86 4.18 -6.73
CA GLU A 70 8.09 5.53 -6.22
C GLU A 70 8.97 5.47 -4.97
N LEU A 71 9.79 6.50 -4.76
CA LEU A 71 10.63 6.68 -3.58
C LEU A 71 10.80 8.17 -3.27
N TYR A 72 10.38 8.61 -2.08
CA TYR A 72 10.45 10.00 -1.66
C TYR A 72 11.14 10.13 -0.32
N LYS A 73 12.13 11.02 -0.20
CA LYS A 73 12.73 11.34 1.10
C LYS A 73 11.77 12.21 1.92
N ILE A 74 11.48 11.79 3.15
CA ILE A 74 10.69 12.56 4.11
C ILE A 74 11.65 13.54 4.80
N SER A 75 11.58 14.80 4.40
CA SER A 75 12.46 15.86 4.91
C SER A 75 12.09 16.31 6.33
N ALA A 76 10.81 16.31 6.66
CA ALA A 76 10.30 16.60 8.01
C ALA A 76 8.91 15.99 8.21
N LEU A 77 8.63 15.52 9.44
CA LEU A 77 7.29 15.12 9.86
C LEU A 77 6.55 16.37 10.36
N ILE A 78 6.06 17.17 9.42
CA ILE A 78 5.24 18.36 9.71
C ILE A 78 3.75 18.03 9.54
N ASP A 79 2.93 18.65 10.38
CA ASP A 79 1.47 18.52 10.29
C ASP A 79 0.97 19.01 8.92
N GLY A 80 0.09 18.23 8.29
CA GLY A 80 -0.46 18.52 6.96
C GLY A 80 0.47 18.31 5.76
N ALA A 81 1.67 17.74 5.92
CA ALA A 81 2.55 17.44 4.78
C ALA A 81 1.92 16.44 3.81
N GLU A 82 1.92 16.79 2.52
CA GLU A 82 1.61 15.83 1.46
C GLU A 82 2.80 14.87 1.28
N LEU A 83 2.59 13.61 1.64
CA LEU A 83 3.60 12.55 1.50
C LEU A 83 3.43 11.76 0.20
N TYR A 84 2.23 11.74 -0.36
CA TYR A 84 1.88 10.96 -1.54
C TYR A 84 0.64 11.53 -2.22
N SER A 85 0.71 11.68 -3.54
CA SER A 85 -0.41 12.12 -4.37
C SER A 85 -0.53 11.21 -5.59
N LYS A 86 -1.76 10.81 -5.91
CA LYS A 86 -2.07 10.03 -7.11
C LYS A 86 -3.35 10.56 -7.73
N ILE A 87 -3.24 11.01 -8.97
CA ILE A 87 -4.39 11.34 -9.80
C ILE A 87 -4.97 10.01 -10.32
N ARG A 88 -6.28 9.82 -10.16
CA ARG A 88 -7.00 8.66 -10.69
C ARG A 88 -8.13 9.14 -11.58
N GLU A 89 -8.18 8.59 -12.78
CA GLU A 89 -9.36 8.69 -13.64
C GLU A 89 -10.30 7.53 -13.31
N THR A 90 -11.61 7.78 -13.27
CA THR A 90 -12.61 6.77 -12.94
C THR A 90 -13.82 6.93 -13.84
N ASP A 91 -14.35 5.81 -14.31
CA ASP A 91 -15.55 5.79 -15.17
C ASP A 91 -16.82 6.23 -14.41
N ASN A 92 -16.81 6.14 -13.07
CA ASN A 92 -17.95 6.51 -12.23
C ASN A 92 -17.51 7.28 -10.98
N PRO A 93 -17.56 8.63 -11.00
CA PRO A 93 -17.14 9.44 -9.87
C PRO A 93 -18.03 9.24 -8.63
N CYS A 94 -19.33 8.97 -8.81
CA CYS A 94 -20.26 8.77 -7.70
C CYS A 94 -19.88 7.55 -6.86
N VAL A 95 -19.55 6.43 -7.53
CA VAL A 95 -19.11 5.20 -6.85
C VAL A 95 -17.81 5.43 -6.10
N TYR A 96 -16.84 6.13 -6.71
CA TYR A 96 -15.59 6.45 -6.04
C TYR A 96 -15.79 7.32 -4.79
N ILE A 97 -16.56 8.41 -4.91
CA ILE A 97 -16.87 9.32 -3.79
C ILE A 97 -17.60 8.56 -2.67
N GLU A 98 -18.58 7.74 -3.00
CA GLU A 98 -19.29 6.91 -2.01
C GLU A 98 -18.34 5.96 -1.28
N GLN A 99 -17.44 5.29 -2.00
CA GLN A 99 -16.43 4.41 -1.41
C GLN A 99 -15.46 5.17 -0.48
N VAL A 100 -15.01 6.36 -0.88
CA VAL A 100 -14.15 7.22 -0.06
C VAL A 100 -14.88 7.61 1.23
N ASN A 101 -16.13 8.07 1.12
CA ASN A 101 -16.94 8.45 2.28
C ASN A 101 -17.22 7.26 3.21
N LYS A 102 -17.52 6.06 2.65
CA LYS A 102 -17.68 4.83 3.44
C LYS A 102 -16.40 4.47 4.21
N LYS A 103 -15.23 4.58 3.56
CA LYS A 103 -13.93 4.37 4.21
C LYS A 103 -13.68 5.39 5.33
N ALA A 104 -13.95 6.67 5.07
CA ALA A 104 -13.80 7.73 6.06
C ALA A 104 -14.71 7.51 7.28
N ALA A 105 -15.98 7.18 7.05
CA ALA A 105 -16.93 6.83 8.11
C ALA A 105 -16.46 5.60 8.91
N HIS A 106 -15.93 4.57 8.23
CA HIS A 106 -15.37 3.39 8.88
C HIS A 106 -14.15 3.71 9.76
N ILE A 107 -13.27 4.62 9.31
CA ILE A 107 -12.14 5.09 10.11
C ILE A 107 -12.66 5.84 11.34
N GLN A 108 -13.62 6.76 11.16
CA GLN A 108 -14.23 7.50 12.27
C GLN A 108 -14.90 6.56 13.29
N SER A 109 -15.63 5.54 12.82
CA SER A 109 -16.32 4.57 13.68
C SER A 109 -15.37 3.58 14.35
N ASN A 110 -14.29 3.15 13.70
CA ASN A 110 -13.31 2.22 14.29
C ASN A 110 -12.32 2.92 15.21
N THR A 111 -12.09 4.22 15.03
CA THR A 111 -11.32 5.04 15.98
C THR A 111 -12.06 5.14 17.33
N THR A 112 -13.39 4.97 17.34
CA THR A 112 -14.19 4.89 18.57
C THR A 112 -13.82 3.70 19.47
N HIS A 113 -13.21 2.63 18.94
CA HIS A 113 -12.77 1.47 19.74
C HIS A 113 -11.29 1.49 20.16
N LYS A 114 -10.46 2.41 19.68
CA LYS A 114 -9.06 2.53 20.10
C LYS A 114 -8.77 3.67 21.08
N PHE A 115 -9.78 4.49 21.43
CA PHE A 115 -9.58 5.66 22.30
C PHE A 115 -10.27 5.62 23.67
N LEU A 116 -10.60 4.43 24.18
CA LEU A 116 -11.08 4.28 25.56
C LEU A 116 -10.31 3.18 26.28
N GLN A 117 -9.19 3.57 26.90
CA GLN A 117 -8.81 3.17 28.26
C GLN A 117 -7.65 4.05 28.74
N LEU A 118 -8.01 5.21 29.29
CA LEU A 118 -7.22 5.86 30.34
C LEU A 118 -7.77 5.33 31.67
N PHE A 119 -7.14 4.28 32.18
CA PHE A 119 -7.05 3.99 33.62
C PHE A 119 -5.70 3.34 33.89
#